data_AF-A0A3F3Q1F4-F1
#
_entry.id   AF-A0A3F3Q1F4-F1
#
_cell.length_a   1.000
_cell.length_b   1.000
_cell.length_c   1.000
_cell.angle_alpha   90.00
_cell.angle_beta   90.00
_cell.angle_gamma   90.00
#
_symmetry.space_group_name_H-M   'P 1'
#
loop_
_entity.id
_entity.type
_entity.pdbx_description
1 polymer ?
#
loop_
_entity_poly.entity_id
_entity_poly.type
_entity_poly.pdbx_seq_one_letter_code
_entity_poly.pdbx_strand_id
1 'polypeptide(L)'
;MRCASFAVALLALFSGLYSYLNARLEQFYIFDPSHLHDLSQRAIAAHGNDTRSVVNFIVSELGEKVTDTHLNLDEEWVFNNAGGAMGAMYIIHASTAIGTEGHTGRHTADDYFNILQGTQLAYVPGSYEPEVYPQGSVHHLRRGEVKQYKMDESCFALEYARGWIPPMLFFGYADTFSSTLDFPTLWATSRITVHETITSTSLFHPGERVAIGASGGKDSTVLAAVLKTLNERYNYGLDLCLLSIDEGIKGYRDDSLETVKRNAQQYNMPLVIVSYGDLYGWTMDQVVAQVGKKGNCTYCGVFRRQALDRGAAKLGIKHVVTGHNADDVAETVMMNLLRGDLPRLSRGTSIVTGSAASDIKRSKPLKYAYEKEIVLYAHHRQLDYFSTECIYSPEAFRGSARTLIKDLEKIRPSSILDIVKSGEDMALLVPAEVRGKGAEDEEGGGGGGCGSQNGRTRGGEMAEMERKLKEDEAAKDREMEITSDSLSRRQQQQQQQQQSEQMQTPAQKKVKSQVLGTCERCGYISSQRVCKACTLLEGLNKNRPKTAIEMEIGLEDEESSSTLRRQMEKVELGGV
;
A
#
# COMPACT_ATOMS: atom_id res chain seq x y z
N MET A 1 20.79 -34.22 -5.10
CA MET A 1 19.85 -34.77 -4.09
C MET A 1 19.18 -33.69 -3.24
N ARG A 2 19.89 -32.93 -2.38
CA ARG A 2 19.25 -31.94 -1.45
C ARG A 2 18.30 -30.93 -2.13
N CYS A 3 18.68 -30.33 -3.26
CA CYS A 3 17.80 -29.38 -3.97
C CYS A 3 16.53 -30.05 -4.53
N ALA A 4 16.62 -31.31 -4.99
CA ALA A 4 15.46 -32.07 -5.44
C ALA A 4 14.52 -32.41 -4.27
N SER A 5 15.07 -32.81 -3.11
CA SER A 5 14.28 -33.05 -1.89
C SER A 5 13.56 -31.78 -1.41
N PHE A 6 14.22 -30.61 -1.51
CA PHE A 6 13.62 -29.31 -1.17
C PHE A 6 12.52 -28.90 -2.17
N ALA A 7 12.76 -29.09 -3.47
CA ALA A 7 11.75 -28.83 -4.51
C ALA A 7 10.52 -29.74 -4.36
N VAL A 8 10.72 -31.04 -4.04
CA VAL A 8 9.63 -31.98 -3.75
C VAL A 8 8.86 -31.56 -2.49
N ALA A 9 9.54 -31.12 -1.42
CA ALA A 9 8.88 -30.62 -0.21
C ALA A 9 8.06 -29.33 -0.49
N LEU A 10 8.60 -28.41 -1.29
CA LEU A 10 7.88 -27.21 -1.74
C LEU A 10 6.66 -27.55 -2.60
N LEU A 11 6.80 -28.46 -3.56
CA LEU A 11 5.69 -28.94 -4.39
C LEU A 11 4.61 -29.63 -3.55
N ALA A 12 4.99 -30.45 -2.57
CA ALA A 12 4.04 -31.08 -1.64
C ALA A 12 3.32 -30.04 -0.77
N LEU A 13 4.03 -29.02 -0.28
CA LEU A 13 3.45 -27.95 0.54
C LEU A 13 2.53 -27.04 -0.28
N PHE A 14 2.93 -26.63 -1.49
CA PHE A 14 2.07 -25.86 -2.40
C PHE A 14 0.86 -26.67 -2.89
N SER A 15 1.03 -27.95 -3.21
CA SER A 15 -0.08 -28.83 -3.59
C SER A 15 -1.06 -29.06 -2.42
N GLY A 16 -0.53 -29.23 -1.20
CA GLY A 16 -1.34 -29.33 0.02
C GLY A 16 -2.11 -28.04 0.32
N LEU A 17 -1.46 -26.88 0.22
CA LEU A 17 -2.09 -25.57 0.40
C LEU A 17 -3.13 -25.29 -0.69
N TYR A 18 -2.81 -25.55 -1.96
CA TYR A 18 -3.75 -25.44 -3.07
C TYR A 18 -4.97 -26.34 -2.87
N SER A 19 -4.77 -27.60 -2.47
CA SER A 19 -5.85 -28.55 -2.20
C SER A 19 -6.73 -28.09 -1.02
N TYR A 20 -6.11 -27.59 0.06
CA TYR A 20 -6.81 -27.05 1.22
C TYR A 20 -7.65 -25.80 0.89
N LEU A 21 -7.09 -24.87 0.11
CA LEU A 21 -7.82 -23.68 -0.34
C LEU A 21 -8.91 -24.03 -1.34
N ASN A 22 -8.63 -24.89 -2.31
CA ASN A 22 -9.60 -25.33 -3.32
C ASN A 22 -10.78 -26.09 -2.69
N ALA A 23 -10.55 -26.85 -1.61
CA ALA A 23 -11.61 -27.50 -0.84
C ALA A 23 -12.48 -26.54 0.00
N ARG A 24 -12.09 -25.27 0.14
CA ARG A 24 -12.84 -24.23 0.86
C ARG A 24 -13.32 -23.08 -0.01
N LEU A 25 -13.04 -23.09 -1.32
CA LEU A 25 -13.47 -22.06 -2.26
C LEU A 25 -14.97 -21.77 -2.16
N GLU A 26 -15.79 -22.80 -1.94
CA GLU A 26 -17.25 -22.65 -1.80
C GLU A 26 -17.69 -21.73 -0.65
N GLN A 27 -16.86 -21.56 0.39
CA GLN A 27 -17.15 -20.69 1.53
C GLN A 27 -16.95 -19.20 1.23
N PHE A 28 -16.38 -18.85 0.07
CA PHE A 28 -16.05 -17.47 -0.32
C PHE A 28 -16.96 -16.92 -1.42
N TYR A 29 -17.89 -17.71 -1.97
CA TYR A 29 -18.78 -17.24 -3.03
C TYR A 29 -20.08 -16.67 -2.45
N ILE A 30 -20.42 -15.46 -2.87
CA ILE A 30 -21.63 -14.74 -2.45
C ILE A 30 -22.86 -15.23 -3.24
N PHE A 31 -22.65 -15.60 -4.50
CA PHE A 31 -23.72 -16.00 -5.42
C PHE A 31 -23.57 -17.47 -5.83
N ASP A 32 -24.70 -18.15 -6.01
CA ASP A 32 -24.75 -19.49 -6.57
C ASP A 32 -25.09 -19.45 -8.08
N PRO A 33 -24.36 -20.19 -8.96
CA PRO A 33 -24.64 -20.19 -10.39
C PRO A 33 -26.03 -20.69 -10.79
N SER A 34 -26.62 -21.64 -10.05
CA SER A 34 -27.97 -22.14 -10.37
C SER A 34 -29.04 -21.09 -10.05
N HIS A 35 -28.84 -20.33 -8.96
CA HIS A 35 -29.66 -19.17 -8.62
C HIS A 35 -29.51 -18.03 -9.63
N LEU A 36 -28.28 -17.72 -10.07
CA LEU A 36 -28.05 -16.70 -11.11
C LEU A 36 -28.65 -17.09 -12.47
N HIS A 37 -28.62 -18.38 -12.81
CA HIS A 37 -29.26 -18.89 -14.02
C HIS A 37 -30.79 -18.81 -13.94
N ASP A 38 -31.40 -19.27 -12.85
CA ASP A 38 -32.84 -19.13 -12.60
C ASP A 38 -33.30 -17.66 -12.63
N LEU A 39 -32.54 -16.78 -11.99
CA LEU A 39 -32.78 -15.34 -12.03
C LEU A 39 -32.72 -14.78 -13.47
N SER A 40 -31.74 -15.22 -14.26
CA SER A 40 -31.62 -14.85 -15.67
C SER A 40 -32.82 -15.37 -16.49
N GLN A 41 -33.28 -16.62 -16.26
CA GLN A 41 -34.49 -17.14 -16.91
C GLN A 41 -35.72 -16.32 -16.57
N ARG A 42 -35.92 -15.97 -15.30
CA ARG A 42 -37.09 -15.20 -14.86
C ARG A 42 -37.07 -13.77 -15.41
N ALA A 43 -35.90 -13.14 -15.46
CA ALA A 43 -35.73 -11.83 -16.08
C ALA A 43 -36.05 -11.85 -17.59
N ILE A 44 -35.51 -12.83 -18.33
CA ILE A 44 -35.81 -13.02 -19.77
C ILE A 44 -37.30 -13.36 -19.98
N ALA A 45 -37.91 -14.19 -19.14
CA ALA A 45 -39.34 -14.51 -19.23
C ALA A 45 -40.25 -13.30 -18.94
N ALA A 46 -39.83 -12.38 -18.07
CA ALA A 46 -40.57 -11.18 -17.72
C ALA A 46 -40.41 -10.03 -18.74
N HIS A 47 -39.22 -9.88 -19.34
CA HIS A 47 -38.86 -8.70 -20.15
C HIS A 47 -38.42 -9.01 -21.59
N GLY A 48 -38.30 -10.29 -21.96
CA GLY A 48 -37.99 -10.75 -23.31
C GLY A 48 -36.63 -10.23 -23.80
N ASN A 49 -36.67 -9.44 -24.89
CA ASN A 49 -35.48 -8.87 -25.52
C ASN A 49 -35.19 -7.42 -25.10
N ASP A 50 -35.90 -6.87 -24.10
CA ASP A 50 -35.54 -5.59 -23.49
C ASP A 50 -34.44 -5.79 -22.44
N THR A 51 -33.20 -5.82 -22.92
CA THR A 51 -32.00 -6.07 -22.13
C THR A 51 -31.84 -5.10 -20.96
N ARG A 52 -32.30 -3.84 -21.07
CA ARG A 52 -32.25 -2.89 -19.94
C ARG A 52 -33.22 -3.31 -18.84
N SER A 53 -34.43 -3.74 -19.18
CA SER A 53 -35.40 -4.24 -18.21
C SER A 53 -35.00 -5.60 -17.63
N VAL A 54 -34.44 -6.52 -18.43
CA VAL A 54 -33.84 -7.79 -17.96
C VAL A 54 -32.75 -7.52 -16.91
N VAL A 55 -31.82 -6.61 -17.21
CA VAL A 55 -30.72 -6.25 -16.31
C VAL A 55 -31.23 -5.58 -15.03
N ASN A 56 -32.16 -4.62 -15.13
CA ASN A 56 -32.75 -3.96 -13.96
C ASN A 56 -33.45 -4.97 -13.02
N PHE A 57 -34.16 -5.96 -13.59
CA PHE A 57 -34.77 -7.04 -12.81
C PHE A 57 -33.72 -7.83 -12.02
N ILE A 58 -32.66 -8.29 -12.70
CA ILE A 58 -31.55 -9.03 -12.08
C ILE A 58 -30.91 -8.22 -10.94
N VAL A 59 -30.54 -6.96 -11.20
CA VAL A 59 -29.90 -6.07 -10.22
C VAL A 59 -30.81 -5.85 -9.00
N SER A 60 -32.11 -5.61 -9.21
CA SER A 60 -33.05 -5.37 -8.12
C SER A 60 -33.21 -6.57 -7.18
N GLU A 61 -33.35 -7.79 -7.72
CA GLU A 61 -33.52 -8.99 -6.89
C GLU A 61 -32.23 -9.43 -6.19
N LEU A 62 -31.06 -9.14 -6.76
CA LEU A 62 -29.78 -9.34 -6.07
C LEU A 62 -29.63 -8.35 -4.90
N GLY A 63 -30.04 -7.09 -5.08
CA GLY A 63 -30.02 -6.05 -4.04
C GLY A 63 -30.94 -6.34 -2.84
N GLU A 64 -32.06 -7.05 -3.06
CA GLU A 64 -32.93 -7.49 -1.95
C GLU A 64 -32.29 -8.58 -1.07
N LYS A 65 -31.33 -9.36 -1.59
CA LYS A 65 -30.74 -10.52 -0.91
C LYS A 65 -29.32 -10.27 -0.37
N VAL A 66 -28.60 -9.28 -0.89
CA VAL A 66 -27.20 -9.00 -0.52
C VAL A 66 -27.05 -7.52 -0.17
N THR A 67 -26.35 -7.22 0.91
CA THR A 67 -26.09 -5.84 1.35
C THR A 67 -25.34 -5.03 0.30
N ASP A 68 -25.64 -3.72 0.22
CA ASP A 68 -25.11 -2.73 -0.75
C ASP A 68 -23.58 -2.76 -0.99
N THR A 69 -22.81 -3.32 -0.07
CA THR A 69 -21.35 -3.47 -0.13
C THR A 69 -20.83 -4.42 -1.23
N HIS A 70 -21.69 -5.14 -1.96
CA HIS A 70 -21.26 -6.15 -2.94
C HIS A 70 -21.88 -5.99 -4.35
N LEU A 71 -22.64 -4.92 -4.60
CA LEU A 71 -23.36 -4.66 -5.86
C LEU A 71 -23.17 -3.19 -6.27
N ASN A 72 -22.64 -2.94 -7.47
CA ASN A 72 -22.44 -1.58 -7.98
C ASN A 72 -23.62 -1.11 -8.84
N LEU A 73 -24.53 -0.35 -8.22
CA LEU A 73 -25.78 0.11 -8.85
C LEU A 73 -25.59 1.27 -9.86
N ASP A 74 -24.40 1.86 -9.99
CA ASP A 74 -24.19 3.13 -10.71
C ASP A 74 -24.08 3.00 -12.26
N GLU A 75 -24.32 1.82 -12.83
CA GLU A 75 -24.15 1.50 -14.28
C GLU A 75 -22.82 2.03 -14.87
N GLU A 76 -21.69 1.95 -14.14
CA GLU A 76 -20.43 2.56 -14.59
C GLU A 76 -19.74 1.73 -15.70
N TRP A 77 -20.12 2.02 -16.95
CA TRP A 77 -19.61 1.36 -18.15
C TRP A 77 -18.11 1.64 -18.40
N VAL A 78 -17.37 0.57 -18.67
CA VAL A 78 -15.99 0.53 -19.15
C VAL A 78 -15.87 -0.41 -20.35
N PHE A 79 -14.90 -0.16 -21.22
CA PHE A 79 -14.47 -1.20 -22.15
C PHE A 79 -13.54 -2.19 -21.42
N ASN A 80 -13.54 -3.43 -21.87
CA ASN A 80 -12.52 -4.41 -21.55
C ASN A 80 -12.01 -5.01 -22.87
N ASN A 81 -10.69 -5.12 -23.00
CA ASN A 81 -10.05 -5.74 -24.14
C ASN A 81 -9.14 -6.86 -23.64
N ALA A 82 -9.51 -8.10 -23.95
CA ALA A 82 -8.86 -9.28 -23.43
C ALA A 82 -9.03 -10.48 -24.39
N GLY A 83 -7.92 -11.09 -24.78
CA GLY A 83 -7.92 -12.24 -25.69
C GLY A 83 -8.25 -11.86 -27.13
N GLY A 84 -7.98 -10.61 -27.53
CA GLY A 84 -8.36 -10.06 -28.83
C GLY A 84 -9.85 -9.70 -28.99
N ALA A 85 -10.68 -9.96 -27.98
CA ALA A 85 -12.08 -9.54 -27.94
C ALA A 85 -12.23 -8.20 -27.22
N MET A 86 -13.15 -7.36 -27.70
CA MET A 86 -13.53 -6.10 -27.04
C MET A 86 -14.98 -6.18 -26.58
N GLY A 87 -15.20 -5.92 -25.29
CA GLY A 87 -16.54 -5.79 -24.72
C GLY A 87 -16.74 -4.47 -24.00
N ALA A 88 -17.98 -4.00 -23.95
CA ALA A 88 -18.41 -2.98 -22.99
C ALA A 88 -19.08 -3.69 -21.82
N MET A 89 -18.69 -3.37 -20.59
CA MET A 89 -19.22 -3.94 -19.36
C MET A 89 -19.33 -2.91 -18.23
N TYR A 90 -20.08 -3.22 -17.18
CA TYR A 90 -19.98 -2.57 -15.88
C TYR A 90 -20.02 -3.62 -14.76
N ILE A 91 -19.58 -3.28 -13.54
CA ILE A 91 -19.31 -4.25 -12.47
C ILE A 91 -20.59 -4.65 -11.68
N ILE A 92 -21.60 -5.15 -12.40
CA ILE A 92 -22.46 -6.27 -11.96
C ILE A 92 -22.34 -7.44 -12.98
N HIS A 93 -21.34 -7.35 -13.88
CA HIS A 93 -21.10 -8.15 -15.07
C HIS A 93 -22.25 -8.22 -16.06
N ALA A 94 -22.13 -7.46 -17.13
CA ALA A 94 -22.66 -7.89 -18.41
C ALA A 94 -21.78 -7.43 -19.59
N SER A 95 -21.85 -8.16 -20.69
CA SER A 95 -21.23 -7.92 -22.01
C SER A 95 -22.31 -8.12 -23.09
N THR A 96 -22.16 -7.90 -24.40
CA THR A 96 -21.82 -6.64 -25.11
C THR A 96 -23.02 -6.24 -26.03
N ALA A 97 -23.00 -5.08 -26.69
CA ALA A 97 -24.08 -4.69 -27.63
C ALA A 97 -23.75 -4.92 -29.14
N ILE A 98 -22.52 -5.33 -29.47
CA ILE A 98 -21.99 -5.42 -30.85
C ILE A 98 -21.16 -6.69 -30.94
N GLY A 99 -21.21 -7.42 -32.06
CA GLY A 99 -20.53 -8.71 -32.17
C GLY A 99 -19.02 -8.63 -31.92
N THR A 100 -18.48 -9.58 -31.15
CA THR A 100 -17.04 -9.68 -30.83
C THR A 100 -16.57 -11.13 -30.93
N GLU A 101 -15.30 -11.33 -31.26
CA GLU A 101 -14.65 -12.65 -31.35
C GLU A 101 -13.31 -12.61 -30.61
N GLY A 102 -12.94 -13.69 -29.94
CA GLY A 102 -11.65 -13.80 -29.30
C GLY A 102 -11.36 -15.16 -28.69
N HIS A 103 -10.33 -15.20 -27.86
CA HIS A 103 -9.76 -16.41 -27.29
C HIS A 103 -9.89 -16.38 -25.77
N THR A 104 -10.54 -17.38 -25.16
CA THR A 104 -10.86 -17.39 -23.71
C THR A 104 -9.64 -17.57 -22.80
N GLY A 105 -8.42 -17.66 -23.34
CA GLY A 105 -7.21 -17.84 -22.55
C GLY A 105 -7.17 -19.17 -21.77
N ARG A 106 -6.23 -19.28 -20.82
CA ARG A 106 -6.23 -20.33 -19.79
C ARG A 106 -6.42 -19.68 -18.43
N HIS A 107 -7.59 -19.85 -17.83
CA HIS A 107 -7.95 -19.19 -16.58
C HIS A 107 -7.90 -20.10 -15.37
N THR A 108 -7.69 -19.50 -14.19
CA THR A 108 -7.64 -20.14 -12.87
C THR A 108 -8.98 -20.07 -12.11
N ALA A 109 -10.03 -19.63 -12.79
CA ALA A 109 -11.42 -19.65 -12.36
C ALA A 109 -12.27 -20.41 -13.40
N ASP A 110 -13.40 -20.92 -12.94
CA ASP A 110 -14.54 -21.29 -13.79
C ASP A 110 -15.34 -20.03 -14.14
N ASP A 111 -15.93 -19.98 -15.32
CA ASP A 111 -16.68 -18.82 -15.79
C ASP A 111 -18.03 -19.23 -16.39
N TYR A 112 -19.07 -18.48 -16.08
CA TYR A 112 -20.47 -18.79 -16.38
C TYR A 112 -21.11 -17.63 -17.13
N PHE A 113 -21.20 -17.73 -18.45
CA PHE A 113 -21.89 -16.75 -19.30
C PHE A 113 -23.37 -17.12 -19.43
N ASN A 114 -24.25 -16.43 -18.70
CA ASN A 114 -25.70 -16.55 -18.83
C ASN A 114 -26.16 -15.65 -19.99
N ILE A 115 -26.60 -16.23 -21.11
CA ILE A 115 -26.93 -15.46 -22.32
C ILE A 115 -28.29 -14.78 -22.13
N LEU A 116 -28.28 -13.46 -21.95
CA LEU A 116 -29.46 -12.62 -21.73
C LEU A 116 -30.12 -12.19 -23.05
N GLN A 117 -29.34 -12.00 -24.11
CA GLN A 117 -29.79 -11.66 -25.46
C GLN A 117 -28.85 -12.27 -26.51
N GLY A 118 -29.37 -12.62 -27.68
CA GLY A 118 -28.57 -13.09 -28.81
C GLY A 118 -27.99 -14.50 -28.64
N THR A 119 -26.82 -14.74 -29.22
CA THR A 119 -26.17 -16.08 -29.28
C THR A 119 -24.66 -15.95 -29.11
N GLN A 120 -24.10 -16.78 -28.21
CA GLN A 120 -22.66 -17.04 -28.14
C GLN A 120 -22.34 -18.34 -28.88
N LEU A 121 -21.29 -18.31 -29.69
CA LEU A 121 -20.68 -19.47 -30.32
C LEU A 121 -19.36 -19.76 -29.60
N ALA A 122 -19.04 -21.03 -29.39
CA ALA A 122 -17.73 -21.44 -28.90
C ALA A 122 -17.15 -22.59 -29.74
N TYR A 123 -15.84 -22.65 -29.86
CA TYR A 123 -15.13 -23.66 -30.63
C TYR A 123 -13.97 -24.25 -29.83
N VAL A 124 -13.94 -25.59 -29.79
CA VAL A 124 -12.87 -26.40 -29.19
C VAL A 124 -12.05 -27.04 -30.32
N PRO A 125 -10.71 -26.88 -30.33
CA PRO A 125 -9.86 -27.53 -31.34
C PRO A 125 -10.07 -29.05 -31.39
N GLY A 126 -10.42 -29.56 -32.58
CA GLY A 126 -10.73 -30.98 -32.80
C GLY A 126 -12.23 -31.28 -32.96
N SER A 127 -13.11 -30.32 -32.68
CA SER A 127 -14.48 -30.36 -33.22
C SER A 127 -14.49 -29.91 -34.69
N TYR A 128 -15.51 -30.33 -35.43
CA TYR A 128 -15.86 -29.81 -36.77
C TYR A 128 -17.05 -28.84 -36.73
N GLU A 129 -17.81 -28.81 -35.63
CA GLU A 129 -18.98 -27.95 -35.45
C GLU A 129 -18.78 -27.05 -34.20
N PRO A 130 -19.26 -25.80 -34.22
CA PRO A 130 -19.24 -24.93 -33.05
C PRO A 130 -20.31 -25.34 -32.03
N GLU A 131 -20.00 -25.15 -30.77
CA GLU A 131 -20.99 -25.13 -29.68
C GLU A 131 -21.84 -23.85 -29.82
N VAL A 132 -23.16 -23.97 -29.70
CA VAL A 132 -24.11 -22.86 -29.89
C VAL A 132 -24.88 -22.63 -28.60
N TYR A 133 -24.76 -21.43 -28.03
CA TYR A 133 -25.37 -20.98 -26.79
C TYR A 133 -26.38 -19.85 -27.07
N PRO A 134 -27.66 -20.17 -27.31
CA PRO A 134 -28.70 -19.17 -27.55
C PRO A 134 -29.11 -18.44 -26.26
N GLN A 135 -29.90 -17.39 -26.39
CA GLN A 135 -30.59 -16.71 -25.27
C GLN A 135 -31.24 -17.72 -24.31
N GLY A 136 -31.06 -17.51 -23.01
CA GLY A 136 -31.52 -18.41 -21.97
C GLY A 136 -30.65 -19.66 -21.76
N SER A 137 -29.49 -19.79 -22.41
CA SER A 137 -28.51 -20.84 -22.11
C SER A 137 -27.37 -20.34 -21.20
N VAL A 138 -26.54 -21.25 -20.71
CA VAL A 138 -25.28 -20.93 -20.02
C VAL A 138 -24.12 -21.58 -20.74
N HIS A 139 -23.14 -20.76 -21.15
CA HIS A 139 -21.82 -21.28 -21.48
C HIS A 139 -20.97 -21.34 -20.21
N HIS A 140 -20.79 -22.55 -19.67
CA HIS A 140 -19.83 -22.82 -18.60
C HIS A 140 -18.45 -23.11 -19.21
N LEU A 141 -17.56 -22.13 -19.14
CA LEU A 141 -16.15 -22.29 -19.47
C LEU A 141 -15.42 -22.81 -18.22
N ARG A 142 -14.90 -24.02 -18.28
CA ARG A 142 -14.24 -24.64 -17.12
C ARG A 142 -12.82 -24.13 -16.92
N ARG A 143 -12.40 -24.07 -15.66
CA ARG A 143 -11.04 -23.69 -15.28
C ARG A 143 -9.97 -24.48 -16.04
N GLY A 144 -9.12 -23.75 -16.77
CA GLY A 144 -8.00 -24.30 -17.54
C GLY A 144 -8.32 -24.80 -18.95
N GLU A 145 -9.60 -24.88 -19.32
CA GLU A 145 -10.02 -25.09 -20.70
C GLU A 145 -9.71 -23.84 -21.56
N VAL A 146 -9.68 -24.04 -22.87
CA VAL A 146 -9.39 -23.02 -23.86
C VAL A 146 -10.39 -23.17 -24.99
N LYS A 147 -11.12 -22.11 -25.29
CA LYS A 147 -12.02 -22.04 -26.44
C LYS A 147 -11.74 -20.78 -27.24
N GLN A 148 -11.97 -20.85 -28.54
CA GLN A 148 -12.31 -19.66 -29.31
C GLN A 148 -13.79 -19.37 -29.04
N TYR A 149 -14.16 -18.11 -28.90
CA TYR A 149 -15.57 -17.73 -28.75
C TYR A 149 -15.91 -16.53 -29.63
N LYS A 150 -17.16 -16.48 -30.05
CA LYS A 150 -17.75 -15.37 -30.79
C LYS A 150 -19.11 -15.06 -30.18
N MET A 151 -19.37 -13.80 -29.88
CA MET A 151 -20.69 -13.28 -29.56
C MET A 151 -21.23 -12.64 -30.83
N ASP A 152 -22.38 -13.12 -31.33
CA ASP A 152 -22.99 -12.56 -32.55
C ASP A 152 -23.55 -11.15 -32.30
N GLU A 153 -23.96 -10.47 -33.37
CA GLU A 153 -24.48 -9.10 -33.30
C GLU A 153 -25.61 -8.97 -32.27
N SER A 154 -25.48 -8.02 -31.32
CA SER A 154 -26.36 -7.84 -30.14
C SER A 154 -26.42 -8.99 -29.11
N CYS A 155 -25.40 -9.84 -29.04
CA CYS A 155 -25.29 -10.86 -27.99
C CYS A 155 -24.88 -10.27 -26.63
N PHE A 156 -25.80 -10.33 -25.67
CA PHE A 156 -25.64 -9.81 -24.32
C PHE A 156 -25.65 -10.94 -23.27
N ALA A 157 -24.72 -10.95 -22.31
CA ALA A 157 -24.57 -12.04 -21.33
C ALA A 157 -24.13 -11.53 -19.94
N LEU A 158 -24.68 -12.14 -18.89
CA LEU A 158 -24.26 -12.00 -17.49
C LEU A 158 -23.13 -13.00 -17.19
N GLU A 159 -21.93 -12.48 -16.97
CA GLU A 159 -20.70 -13.24 -16.71
C GLU A 159 -20.51 -13.46 -15.19
N TYR A 160 -20.08 -14.65 -14.77
CA TYR A 160 -19.83 -14.91 -13.35
C TYR A 160 -18.60 -15.81 -13.14
N ALA A 161 -17.45 -15.20 -12.86
CA ALA A 161 -16.22 -15.92 -12.56
C ALA A 161 -16.18 -16.45 -11.11
N ARG A 162 -15.94 -17.76 -10.93
CA ARG A 162 -15.71 -18.45 -9.65
C ARG A 162 -14.32 -19.08 -9.60
N GLY A 163 -13.45 -18.57 -8.73
CA GLY A 163 -12.18 -19.21 -8.42
C GLY A 163 -11.10 -18.18 -8.13
N TRP A 164 -9.88 -18.44 -8.58
CA TRP A 164 -8.77 -17.52 -8.36
C TRP A 164 -8.72 -16.50 -9.51
N ILE A 165 -9.39 -15.36 -9.31
CA ILE A 165 -9.56 -14.26 -10.27
C ILE A 165 -8.30 -13.38 -10.45
N PRO A 166 -7.48 -13.05 -9.40
CA PRO A 166 -6.34 -12.14 -9.59
C PRO A 166 -5.33 -12.50 -10.70
N PRO A 167 -5.03 -13.79 -11.00
CA PRO A 167 -4.24 -14.16 -12.16
C PRO A 167 -4.88 -13.81 -13.53
N MET A 168 -6.21 -13.70 -13.62
CA MET A 168 -6.92 -13.30 -14.84
C MET A 168 -6.79 -11.80 -15.13
N LEU A 169 -6.62 -10.96 -14.11
CA LEU A 169 -6.37 -9.52 -14.31
C LEU A 169 -5.08 -9.27 -15.13
N PHE A 170 -4.07 -10.14 -14.99
CA PHE A 170 -2.86 -10.05 -15.81
C PHE A 170 -3.14 -10.27 -17.30
N PHE A 171 -4.13 -11.10 -17.66
CA PHE A 171 -4.51 -11.35 -19.05
C PHE A 171 -5.12 -10.10 -19.71
N GLY A 172 -6.10 -9.46 -19.06
CA GLY A 172 -6.71 -8.21 -19.57
C GLY A 172 -5.74 -7.03 -19.60
N TYR A 173 -4.93 -6.85 -18.56
CA TYR A 173 -3.92 -5.78 -18.55
C TYR A 173 -2.79 -6.03 -19.57
N ALA A 174 -2.36 -7.28 -19.79
CA ALA A 174 -1.35 -7.59 -20.78
C ALA A 174 -1.80 -7.23 -22.20
N ASP A 175 -3.07 -7.46 -22.56
CA ASP A 175 -3.61 -7.09 -23.88
C ASP A 175 -3.67 -5.56 -24.04
N THR A 176 -4.09 -4.85 -22.97
CA THR A 176 -4.08 -3.37 -22.92
C THR A 176 -2.69 -2.78 -23.20
N PHE A 177 -1.64 -3.36 -22.62
CA PHE A 177 -0.26 -2.88 -22.81
C PHE A 177 0.42 -3.37 -24.09
N SER A 178 0.10 -4.57 -24.58
CA SER A 178 0.83 -5.21 -25.69
C SER A 178 0.12 -5.14 -27.05
N SER A 179 -1.19 -4.93 -27.07
CA SER A 179 -2.02 -5.01 -28.27
C SER A 179 -2.69 -3.68 -28.62
N THR A 180 -3.30 -2.99 -27.66
CA THR A 180 -4.23 -1.87 -27.97
C THR A 180 -3.81 -0.48 -27.51
N LEU A 181 -2.95 -0.34 -26.50
CA LEU A 181 -2.52 0.95 -25.94
C LEU A 181 -3.69 1.83 -25.47
N ASP A 182 -4.80 1.22 -25.03
CA ASP A 182 -6.01 1.92 -24.57
C ASP A 182 -5.83 2.47 -23.15
N PHE A 183 -5.02 3.52 -23.06
CA PHE A 183 -4.78 4.25 -21.82
C PHE A 183 -6.04 4.91 -21.21
N PRO A 184 -7.03 5.42 -21.99
CA PRO A 184 -8.32 5.86 -21.44
C PRO A 184 -9.10 4.77 -20.70
N THR A 185 -9.11 3.54 -21.23
CA THR A 185 -9.74 2.40 -20.54
C THR A 185 -8.94 1.96 -19.32
N LEU A 186 -7.61 1.86 -19.42
CA LEU A 186 -6.72 1.60 -18.27
C LEU A 186 -6.96 2.61 -17.13
N TRP A 187 -7.10 3.89 -17.49
CA TRP A 187 -7.43 4.99 -16.59
C TRP A 187 -8.78 4.77 -15.89
N ALA A 188 -9.81 4.38 -16.62
CA ALA A 188 -11.13 4.12 -16.06
C ALA A 188 -11.04 2.98 -15.03
N THR A 189 -10.40 1.88 -15.37
CA THR A 189 -10.21 0.71 -14.49
C THR A 189 -9.37 1.04 -13.24
N SER A 190 -8.27 1.78 -13.38
CA SER A 190 -7.46 2.22 -12.23
C SER A 190 -8.24 3.12 -11.27
N ARG A 191 -9.01 4.07 -11.81
CA ARG A 191 -9.85 4.97 -10.99
C ARG A 191 -10.97 4.20 -10.28
N ILE A 192 -11.64 3.27 -10.96
CA ILE A 192 -12.69 2.42 -10.38
C ILE A 192 -12.09 1.54 -9.29
N THR A 193 -10.90 0.97 -9.50
CA THR A 193 -10.18 0.18 -8.47
C THR A 193 -9.88 1.01 -7.21
N VAL A 194 -9.53 2.29 -7.36
CA VAL A 194 -9.31 3.19 -6.19
C VAL A 194 -10.63 3.59 -5.53
N HIS A 195 -11.70 3.86 -6.30
CA HIS A 195 -13.04 4.08 -5.75
C HIS A 195 -13.49 2.87 -4.93
N GLU A 196 -13.38 1.67 -5.50
CA GLU A 196 -13.73 0.40 -4.85
C GLU A 196 -12.90 0.13 -3.59
N THR A 197 -11.60 0.47 -3.62
CA THR A 197 -10.76 0.41 -2.41
C THR A 197 -11.24 1.37 -1.32
N ILE A 198 -11.79 2.54 -1.69
CA ILE A 198 -12.31 3.54 -0.74
C ILE A 198 -13.65 3.09 -0.15
N THR A 199 -14.57 2.56 -0.97
CA THR A 199 -15.90 2.10 -0.55
C THR A 199 -15.82 0.81 0.28
N SER A 200 -15.17 -0.24 -0.24
CA SER A 200 -15.01 -1.54 0.44
C SER A 200 -14.29 -1.45 1.78
N THR A 201 -13.41 -0.46 1.97
CA THR A 201 -12.75 -0.21 3.27
C THR A 201 -13.40 0.89 4.11
N SER A 202 -14.50 1.48 3.64
CA SER A 202 -15.20 2.61 4.27
C SER A 202 -14.23 3.72 4.73
N LEU A 203 -13.32 4.11 3.83
CA LEU A 203 -12.13 4.88 4.20
C LEU A 203 -12.45 6.29 4.73
N PHE A 204 -13.54 6.88 4.22
CA PHE A 204 -13.98 8.24 4.49
C PHE A 204 -15.48 8.27 4.84
N HIS A 205 -15.90 9.26 5.62
CA HIS A 205 -17.31 9.58 5.81
C HIS A 205 -17.69 10.90 5.12
N PRO A 206 -18.93 11.06 4.63
CA PRO A 206 -19.36 12.33 4.02
C PRO A 206 -19.22 13.52 4.99
N GLY A 207 -18.71 14.64 4.50
CA GLY A 207 -18.42 15.83 5.31
C GLY A 207 -17.11 15.74 6.12
N GLU A 208 -16.32 14.67 6.00
CA GLU A 208 -15.05 14.55 6.71
C GLU A 208 -13.98 15.51 6.16
N ARG A 209 -13.24 16.14 7.08
CA ARG A 209 -12.04 16.93 6.77
C ARG A 209 -10.81 16.04 6.67
N VAL A 210 -10.11 16.12 5.54
CA VAL A 210 -9.03 15.19 5.17
C VAL A 210 -7.77 15.95 4.74
N ALA A 211 -6.64 15.67 5.40
CA ALA A 211 -5.33 16.24 5.08
C ALA A 211 -4.52 15.31 4.17
N ILE A 212 -4.19 15.76 2.97
CA ILE A 212 -3.34 15.05 2.03
C ILE A 212 -1.88 15.44 2.31
N GLY A 213 -1.04 14.47 2.66
CA GLY A 213 0.38 14.67 2.90
C GLY A 213 1.14 15.00 1.61
N ALA A 214 1.35 16.29 1.35
CA ALA A 214 1.93 16.82 0.13
C ALA A 214 3.47 16.91 0.25
N SER A 215 4.19 15.97 -0.36
CA SER A 215 5.65 16.06 -0.50
C SER A 215 6.08 16.85 -1.73
N GLY A 216 5.18 17.12 -2.68
CA GLY A 216 5.51 17.71 -3.98
C GLY A 216 6.09 16.70 -4.98
N GLY A 217 6.38 15.48 -4.52
CA GLY A 217 6.76 14.37 -5.38
C GLY A 217 5.55 13.69 -6.02
N LYS A 218 5.82 12.93 -7.09
CA LYS A 218 4.84 12.26 -7.97
C LYS A 218 3.68 11.61 -7.20
N ASP A 219 3.95 10.81 -6.19
CA ASP A 219 2.94 9.97 -5.53
C ASP A 219 1.94 10.81 -4.71
N SER A 220 2.42 11.91 -4.10
CA SER A 220 1.56 12.85 -3.37
C SER A 220 0.74 13.74 -4.30
N THR A 221 1.30 14.12 -5.46
CA THR A 221 0.60 14.91 -6.48
C THR A 221 -0.50 14.09 -7.16
N VAL A 222 -0.20 12.84 -7.53
CA VAL A 222 -1.18 11.90 -8.09
C VAL A 222 -2.30 11.65 -7.08
N LEU A 223 -1.98 11.39 -5.80
CA LEU A 223 -2.98 11.22 -4.75
C LEU A 223 -3.94 12.43 -4.65
N ALA A 224 -3.41 13.66 -4.68
CA ALA A 224 -4.22 14.88 -4.64
C ALA A 224 -5.15 14.99 -5.87
N ALA A 225 -4.62 14.73 -7.07
CA ALA A 225 -5.39 14.77 -8.31
C ALA A 225 -6.48 13.67 -8.38
N VAL A 226 -6.17 12.45 -7.91
CA VAL A 226 -7.13 11.35 -7.81
C VAL A 226 -8.25 11.70 -6.83
N LEU A 227 -7.91 12.07 -5.59
CA LEU A 227 -8.92 12.38 -4.57
C LEU A 227 -9.80 13.57 -4.95
N LYS A 228 -9.25 14.60 -5.61
CA LYS A 228 -10.06 15.69 -6.18
C LYS A 228 -11.08 15.15 -7.19
N THR A 229 -10.60 14.41 -8.19
CA THR A 229 -11.44 13.85 -9.27
C THR A 229 -12.55 12.94 -8.73
N LEU A 230 -12.25 12.15 -7.70
CA LEU A 230 -13.23 11.27 -7.06
C LEU A 230 -14.26 12.06 -6.22
N ASN A 231 -13.81 13.04 -5.45
CA ASN A 231 -14.70 13.89 -4.64
C ASN A 231 -15.68 14.69 -5.50
N GLU A 232 -15.21 15.24 -6.63
CA GLU A 232 -16.04 15.97 -7.60
C GLU A 232 -17.00 15.05 -8.37
N ARG A 233 -16.58 13.82 -8.73
CA ARG A 233 -17.41 12.89 -9.51
C ARG A 233 -18.47 12.15 -8.69
N TYR A 234 -18.09 11.61 -7.54
CA TYR A 234 -18.96 10.79 -6.70
C TYR A 234 -19.57 11.57 -5.53
N ASN A 235 -19.36 12.89 -5.48
CA ASN A 235 -19.89 13.80 -4.46
C ASN A 235 -19.68 13.29 -3.02
N TYR A 236 -18.47 12.82 -2.70
CA TYR A 236 -18.14 12.34 -1.35
C TYR A 236 -18.26 13.43 -0.27
N GLY A 237 -18.34 14.71 -0.65
CA GLY A 237 -18.50 15.83 0.29
C GLY A 237 -17.30 16.04 1.21
N LEU A 238 -16.10 15.64 0.78
CA LEU A 238 -14.88 15.77 1.58
C LEU A 238 -14.30 17.18 1.47
N ASP A 239 -13.85 17.73 2.60
CA ASP A 239 -13.09 18.97 2.65
C ASP A 239 -11.58 18.63 2.63
N LEU A 240 -10.97 18.81 1.47
CA LEU A 240 -9.62 18.37 1.14
C LEU A 240 -8.59 19.49 1.34
N CYS A 241 -7.66 19.28 2.28
CA CYS A 241 -6.56 20.20 2.57
C CYS A 241 -5.21 19.55 2.22
N LEU A 242 -4.26 20.31 1.68
CA LEU A 242 -2.87 19.90 1.53
C LEU A 242 -2.09 20.23 2.82
N LEU A 243 -1.34 19.25 3.33
CA LEU A 243 -0.43 19.41 4.46
C LEU A 243 1.00 19.06 4.04
N SER A 244 1.88 20.04 4.04
CA SER A 244 3.28 19.89 3.66
C SER A 244 4.21 20.15 4.85
N ILE A 245 5.28 19.38 4.95
CA ILE A 245 6.29 19.53 6.01
C ILE A 245 7.55 20.13 5.40
N ASP A 246 8.05 21.25 5.92
CA ASP A 246 9.34 21.80 5.51
C ASP A 246 10.45 21.26 6.42
N GLU A 247 11.27 20.37 5.88
CA GLU A 247 12.43 19.84 6.58
C GLU A 247 13.63 20.81 6.66
N GLY A 248 13.63 21.90 5.88
CA GLY A 248 14.74 22.83 5.77
C GLY A 248 16.00 22.17 5.17
N ILE A 249 15.85 21.59 3.97
CA ILE A 249 16.94 21.02 3.16
C ILE A 249 17.14 21.91 1.93
N LYS A 250 18.23 22.68 1.90
CA LYS A 250 18.50 23.64 0.83
C LYS A 250 18.73 22.98 -0.54
N GLY A 251 18.18 23.57 -1.60
CA GLY A 251 18.34 23.07 -2.97
C GLY A 251 17.66 21.72 -3.22
N TYR A 252 16.70 21.37 -2.37
CA TYR A 252 15.82 20.21 -2.54
C TYR A 252 14.40 20.55 -2.08
N ARG A 253 14.26 21.06 -0.86
CA ARG A 253 12.93 21.31 -0.30
C ARG A 253 12.31 22.62 -0.80
N ASP A 254 13.15 23.59 -1.15
CA ASP A 254 12.74 24.89 -1.68
C ASP A 254 11.89 24.72 -2.97
N ASP A 255 12.48 24.17 -4.03
CA ASP A 255 11.85 23.86 -5.32
C ASP A 255 10.60 22.97 -5.15
N SER A 256 10.73 21.95 -4.30
CA SER A 256 9.67 21.00 -3.99
C SER A 256 8.45 21.67 -3.34
N LEU A 257 8.66 22.66 -2.46
CA LEU A 257 7.59 23.45 -1.85
C LEU A 257 6.94 24.42 -2.85
N GLU A 258 7.67 24.92 -3.86
CA GLU A 258 7.06 25.71 -4.94
C GLU A 258 6.08 24.86 -5.76
N THR A 259 6.46 23.64 -6.14
CA THR A 259 5.55 22.69 -6.77
C THR A 259 4.31 22.41 -5.89
N VAL A 260 4.45 22.28 -4.58
CA VAL A 260 3.28 22.13 -3.68
C VAL A 260 2.39 23.39 -3.67
N LYS A 261 2.97 24.60 -3.69
CA LYS A 261 2.20 25.86 -3.78
C LYS A 261 1.43 25.97 -5.11
N ARG A 262 2.04 25.58 -6.23
CA ARG A 262 1.37 25.55 -7.55
C ARG A 262 0.26 24.52 -7.59
N ASN A 263 0.48 23.33 -7.05
CA ASN A 263 -0.56 22.30 -6.89
C ASN A 263 -1.74 22.77 -6.02
N ALA A 264 -1.49 23.52 -4.93
CA ALA A 264 -2.55 24.08 -4.10
C ALA A 264 -3.48 25.02 -4.90
N GLN A 265 -2.91 25.87 -5.76
CA GLN A 265 -3.63 26.76 -6.66
C GLN A 265 -4.37 25.97 -7.76
N GLN A 266 -3.69 25.06 -8.44
CA GLN A 266 -4.26 24.23 -9.53
C GLN A 266 -5.44 23.38 -9.07
N TYR A 267 -5.34 22.76 -7.89
CA TYR A 267 -6.40 21.94 -7.34
C TYR A 267 -7.43 22.71 -6.51
N ASN A 268 -7.23 24.01 -6.27
CA ASN A 268 -8.04 24.84 -5.37
C ASN A 268 -8.21 24.19 -3.98
N MET A 269 -7.09 23.77 -3.39
CA MET A 269 -7.04 23.14 -2.06
C MET A 269 -6.24 24.02 -1.09
N PRO A 270 -6.74 24.30 0.12
CA PRO A 270 -5.97 25.00 1.14
C PRO A 270 -4.66 24.29 1.44
N LEU A 271 -3.55 25.03 1.57
CA LEU A 271 -2.24 24.49 1.88
C LEU A 271 -1.75 25.00 3.22
N VAL A 272 -1.34 24.09 4.10
CA VAL A 272 -0.57 24.40 5.31
C VAL A 272 0.82 23.81 5.21
N ILE A 273 1.82 24.65 5.48
CA ILE A 273 3.23 24.27 5.59
C ILE A 273 3.62 24.31 7.07
N VAL A 274 4.32 23.29 7.55
CA VAL A 274 4.82 23.20 8.93
C VAL A 274 6.31 22.90 8.89
N SER A 275 7.15 23.81 9.39
CA SER A 275 8.61 23.64 9.33
C SER A 275 9.19 22.89 10.54
N TYR A 276 10.32 22.23 10.34
CA TYR A 276 11.12 21.69 11.45
C TYR A 276 11.76 22.79 12.31
N GLY A 277 12.06 23.95 11.71
CA GLY A 277 12.53 25.12 12.44
C GLY A 277 11.56 25.52 13.54
N ASP A 278 10.27 25.68 13.19
CA ASP A 278 9.22 26.08 14.14
C ASP A 278 8.89 24.99 15.16
N LEU A 279 8.87 23.71 14.73
CA LEU A 279 8.45 22.60 15.60
C LEU A 279 9.52 22.14 16.58
N TYR A 280 10.80 22.30 16.23
CA TYR A 280 11.93 21.64 16.89
C TYR A 280 13.14 22.54 17.13
N GLY A 281 13.21 23.73 16.51
CA GLY A 281 14.38 24.62 16.59
C GLY A 281 15.59 24.14 15.77
N TRP A 282 15.40 23.18 14.85
CA TRP A 282 16.45 22.56 14.06
C TRP A 282 15.97 22.27 12.63
N THR A 283 16.74 22.63 11.61
CA THR A 283 16.54 22.15 10.23
C THR A 283 17.27 20.83 9.98
N MET A 284 16.91 20.09 8.93
CA MET A 284 17.63 18.86 8.57
C MET A 284 19.08 19.13 8.18
N ASP A 285 19.39 20.24 7.51
CA ASP A 285 20.78 20.61 7.20
C ASP A 285 21.62 20.79 8.48
N GLN A 286 21.05 21.41 9.53
CA GLN A 286 21.71 21.54 10.84
C GLN A 286 21.85 20.19 11.55
N VAL A 287 20.85 19.31 11.47
CA VAL A 287 20.92 17.94 12.02
C VAL A 287 22.03 17.14 11.33
N VAL A 288 22.17 17.25 10.00
CA VAL A 288 23.23 16.56 9.24
C VAL A 288 24.61 17.15 9.53
N ALA A 289 24.73 18.47 9.71
CA ALA A 289 25.97 19.09 10.14
C ALA A 289 26.43 18.59 11.53
N GLN A 290 25.49 18.33 12.44
CA GLN A 290 25.77 17.91 13.82
C GLN A 290 25.99 16.40 13.98
N VAL A 291 25.28 15.57 13.21
CA VAL A 291 25.27 14.08 13.35
C VAL A 291 26.08 13.39 12.25
N GLY A 292 26.32 14.07 11.13
CA GLY A 292 26.86 13.49 9.90
C GLY A 292 25.79 12.85 9.00
N LYS A 293 26.23 12.37 7.84
CA LYS A 293 25.34 11.76 6.82
C LYS A 293 24.76 10.41 7.26
N LYS A 294 25.51 9.61 8.02
CA LYS A 294 25.06 8.29 8.47
C LYS A 294 24.00 8.40 9.57
N GLY A 295 22.80 7.90 9.29
CA GLY A 295 21.71 7.79 10.26
C GLY A 295 20.79 9.02 10.37
N ASN A 296 21.08 10.11 9.67
CA ASN A 296 20.26 11.33 9.60
C ASN A 296 18.77 11.06 9.24
N CYS A 297 18.51 10.11 8.35
CA CYS A 297 17.16 9.70 7.94
C CYS A 297 16.32 9.14 9.12
N THR A 298 16.97 8.69 10.20
CA THR A 298 16.28 8.30 11.44
C THR A 298 15.68 9.51 12.16
N TYR A 299 16.37 10.66 12.16
CA TYR A 299 15.85 11.91 12.70
C TYR A 299 14.72 12.42 11.83
N CYS A 300 14.96 12.56 10.51
CA CYS A 300 13.95 13.00 9.56
C CYS A 300 12.67 12.15 9.62
N GLY A 301 12.78 10.82 9.58
CA GLY A 301 11.62 9.92 9.64
C GLY A 301 10.90 9.87 11.00
N VAL A 302 11.50 10.36 12.08
CA VAL A 302 10.82 10.54 13.38
C VAL A 302 10.13 11.91 13.43
N PHE A 303 10.83 12.97 13.02
CA PHE A 303 10.32 14.33 13.00
C PHE A 303 9.17 14.50 11.99
N ARG A 304 9.25 13.92 10.78
CA ARG A 304 8.21 14.02 9.73
C ARG A 304 6.86 13.48 10.21
N ARG A 305 6.86 12.34 10.92
CA ARG A 305 5.64 11.72 11.45
C ARG A 305 4.98 12.58 12.53
N GLN A 306 5.78 13.08 13.47
CA GLN A 306 5.28 14.02 14.49
C GLN A 306 4.82 15.35 13.89
N ALA A 307 5.49 15.85 12.84
CA ALA A 307 5.14 17.09 12.17
C ALA A 307 3.82 16.97 11.41
N LEU A 308 3.57 15.84 10.73
CA LEU A 308 2.28 15.54 10.10
C LEU A 308 1.14 15.50 11.14
N ASP A 309 1.33 14.81 12.26
CA ASP A 309 0.28 14.69 13.28
C ASP A 309 0.01 16.03 13.97
N ARG A 310 1.06 16.81 14.28
CA ARG A 310 0.92 18.18 14.81
C ARG A 310 0.27 19.13 13.81
N GLY A 311 0.59 19.00 12.52
CA GLY A 311 -0.02 19.78 11.45
C GLY A 311 -1.51 19.49 11.27
N ALA A 312 -1.89 18.22 11.28
CA ALA A 312 -3.29 17.80 11.23
C ALA A 312 -4.06 18.24 12.48
N ALA A 313 -3.48 18.08 13.68
CA ALA A 313 -4.06 18.58 14.93
C ALA A 313 -4.28 20.10 14.91
N LYS A 314 -3.32 20.88 14.39
CA LYS A 314 -3.45 22.34 14.23
C LYS A 314 -4.60 22.75 13.30
N LEU A 315 -4.99 21.88 12.38
CA LEU A 315 -6.12 22.07 11.45
C LEU A 315 -7.45 21.50 11.96
N GLY A 316 -7.46 20.84 13.13
CA GLY A 316 -8.63 20.07 13.60
C GLY A 316 -8.94 18.84 12.75
N ILE A 317 -7.96 18.34 11.99
CA ILE A 317 -8.14 17.23 11.04
C ILE A 317 -7.81 15.90 11.72
N LYS A 318 -8.77 14.97 11.66
CA LYS A 318 -8.62 13.60 12.20
C LYS A 318 -8.14 12.57 11.17
N HIS A 319 -8.11 12.91 9.88
CA HIS A 319 -7.68 11.99 8.83
C HIS A 319 -6.53 12.55 8.00
N VAL A 320 -5.37 11.90 8.05
CA VAL A 320 -4.23 12.17 7.15
C VAL A 320 -4.11 11.07 6.08
N VAL A 321 -3.97 11.45 4.83
CA VAL A 321 -3.82 10.51 3.70
C VAL A 321 -2.43 10.68 3.10
N THR A 322 -1.77 9.58 2.77
CA THR A 322 -0.39 9.59 2.25
C THR A 322 -0.25 8.77 0.98
N GLY A 323 0.53 9.27 0.02
CA GLY A 323 0.76 8.64 -1.28
C GLY A 323 1.71 7.45 -1.25
N HIS A 324 1.70 6.63 -0.19
CA HIS A 324 2.50 5.40 -0.17
C HIS A 324 1.88 4.40 -1.15
N ASN A 325 2.69 3.92 -2.08
CA ASN A 325 2.31 3.01 -3.16
C ASN A 325 2.62 1.53 -2.83
N ALA A 326 2.34 0.61 -3.76
CA ALA A 326 2.61 -0.82 -3.56
C ALA A 326 4.09 -1.13 -3.33
N ASP A 327 4.99 -0.48 -4.08
CA ASP A 327 6.45 -0.59 -3.92
C ASP A 327 6.91 -0.16 -2.52
N ASP A 328 6.46 1.00 -2.02
CA ASP A 328 6.73 1.52 -0.67
C ASP A 328 6.30 0.53 0.43
N VAL A 329 5.17 -0.14 0.22
CA VAL A 329 4.62 -1.13 1.16
C VAL A 329 5.43 -2.43 1.09
N ALA A 330 5.78 -2.90 -0.11
CA ALA A 330 6.64 -4.07 -0.29
C ALA A 330 8.05 -3.85 0.29
N GLU A 331 8.67 -2.69 0.04
CA GLU A 331 9.91 -2.26 0.69
C GLU A 331 9.77 -2.32 2.21
N THR A 332 8.67 -1.80 2.76
CA THR A 332 8.41 -1.77 4.20
C THR A 332 8.21 -3.17 4.80
N VAL A 333 7.54 -4.08 4.09
CA VAL A 333 7.39 -5.50 4.48
C VAL A 333 8.77 -6.17 4.51
N MET A 334 9.52 -6.10 3.42
CA MET A 334 10.86 -6.69 3.30
C MET A 334 11.82 -6.17 4.38
N MET A 335 11.87 -4.85 4.58
CA MET A 335 12.72 -4.20 5.58
C MET A 335 12.35 -4.55 7.04
N ASN A 336 11.09 -4.90 7.33
CA ASN A 336 10.67 -5.30 8.68
C ASN A 336 10.85 -6.81 8.90
N LEU A 337 10.61 -7.62 7.88
CA LEU A 337 10.87 -9.07 7.88
C LEU A 337 12.36 -9.35 8.15
N LEU A 338 13.26 -8.72 7.39
CA LEU A 338 14.71 -8.85 7.55
C LEU A 338 15.23 -8.37 8.93
N ARG A 339 14.46 -7.56 9.65
CA ARG A 339 14.77 -7.09 11.02
C ARG A 339 14.11 -7.91 12.12
N GLY A 340 13.21 -8.84 11.79
CA GLY A 340 12.38 -9.55 12.76
C GLY A 340 11.40 -8.67 13.55
N ASP A 341 11.04 -7.48 13.04
CA ASP A 341 10.17 -6.52 13.75
C ASP A 341 8.68 -6.79 13.42
N LEU A 342 8.14 -7.88 13.97
CA LEU A 342 6.75 -8.31 13.78
C LEU A 342 5.70 -7.21 14.12
N PRO A 343 5.83 -6.43 15.22
CA PRO A 343 4.92 -5.31 15.50
C PRO A 343 4.94 -4.20 14.45
N ARG A 344 6.06 -3.98 13.74
CA ARG A 344 6.11 -3.03 12.61
C ARG A 344 5.63 -3.64 11.31
N LEU A 345 5.89 -4.93 11.08
CA LEU A 345 5.37 -5.66 9.93
C LEU A 345 3.84 -5.56 9.89
N SER A 346 3.13 -5.94 10.96
CA SER A 346 1.66 -5.91 10.98
C SER A 346 1.05 -4.51 10.84
N ARG A 347 1.72 -3.45 11.31
CA ARG A 347 1.22 -2.07 11.14
C ARG A 347 1.63 -1.45 9.82
N GLY A 348 2.70 -1.94 9.20
CA GLY A 348 3.17 -1.48 7.89
C GLY A 348 2.22 -1.85 6.76
N THR A 349 1.55 -3.00 6.87
CA THR A 349 0.66 -3.56 5.84
C THR A 349 -0.78 -3.07 5.92
N SER A 350 -1.22 -2.50 7.03
CA SER A 350 -2.57 -1.93 7.14
C SER A 350 -2.77 -0.74 6.20
N ILE A 351 -3.96 -0.68 5.57
CA ILE A 351 -4.43 0.45 4.74
C ILE A 351 -4.65 1.67 5.62
N VAL A 352 -5.45 1.49 6.68
CA VAL A 352 -5.69 2.47 7.73
C VAL A 352 -4.83 2.12 8.95
N THR A 353 -4.05 3.09 9.40
CA THR A 353 -3.29 3.02 10.63
C THR A 353 -3.86 4.05 11.60
N GLY A 354 -4.71 3.57 12.50
CA GLY A 354 -5.18 4.28 13.69
C GLY A 354 -4.61 3.63 14.95
N SER A 355 -4.75 4.30 16.08
CA SER A 355 -4.54 3.74 17.42
C SER A 355 -5.47 4.47 18.37
N ALA A 356 -6.09 3.79 19.33
CA ALA A 356 -6.99 4.43 20.31
C ALA A 356 -6.32 5.58 21.11
N ALA A 357 -4.98 5.63 21.15
CA ALA A 357 -4.21 6.70 21.78
C ALA A 357 -3.81 7.86 20.84
N SER A 358 -4.26 7.85 19.57
CA SER A 358 -4.03 8.90 18.57
C SER A 358 -5.32 9.21 17.84
N ASP A 359 -5.90 10.38 18.11
CA ASP A 359 -7.15 10.88 17.48
C ASP A 359 -7.03 11.12 15.96
N ILE A 360 -5.83 10.95 15.40
CA ILE A 360 -5.54 11.07 13.96
C ILE A 360 -5.36 9.66 13.36
N LYS A 361 -6.29 9.26 12.47
CA LYS A 361 -6.15 8.10 11.57
C LYS A 361 -5.28 8.47 10.36
N ARG A 362 -4.46 7.53 9.89
CA ARG A 362 -3.67 7.70 8.65
C ARG A 362 -3.98 6.62 7.62
N SER A 363 -4.28 6.97 6.37
CA SER A 363 -4.55 5.98 5.30
C SER A 363 -3.61 6.06 4.08
N LYS A 364 -3.64 5.00 3.26
CA LYS A 364 -2.86 4.81 2.03
C LYS A 364 -3.76 4.32 0.87
N PRO A 365 -4.46 5.20 0.14
CA PRO A 365 -5.35 4.79 -0.96
C PRO A 365 -4.60 4.13 -2.13
N LEU A 366 -3.34 4.51 -2.35
CA LEU A 366 -2.51 3.98 -3.43
C LEU A 366 -1.79 2.65 -3.08
N LYS A 367 -2.15 2.00 -1.96
CA LYS A 367 -1.47 0.78 -1.46
C LYS A 367 -1.32 -0.33 -2.51
N TYR A 368 -2.31 -0.49 -3.39
CA TYR A 368 -2.33 -1.54 -4.41
C TYR A 368 -1.92 -1.06 -5.81
N ALA A 369 -1.60 0.23 -5.98
CA ALA A 369 -1.10 0.80 -7.23
C ALA A 369 0.44 0.76 -7.26
N TYR A 370 1.02 0.34 -8.39
CA TYR A 370 2.47 0.30 -8.59
C TYR A 370 3.06 1.69 -8.81
N GLU A 371 4.33 1.89 -8.46
CA GLU A 371 5.07 3.13 -8.73
C GLU A 371 5.04 3.50 -10.23
N LYS A 372 5.15 2.51 -11.12
CA LYS A 372 5.11 2.71 -12.58
C LYS A 372 3.75 3.24 -13.08
N GLU A 373 2.65 2.82 -12.46
CA GLU A 373 1.29 3.27 -12.81
C GLU A 373 1.08 4.71 -12.35
N ILE A 374 1.59 5.05 -11.17
CA ILE A 374 1.59 6.43 -10.64
C ILE A 374 2.42 7.36 -11.53
N VAL A 375 3.61 6.93 -11.97
CA VAL A 375 4.43 7.68 -12.94
C VAL A 375 3.67 7.88 -14.26
N LEU A 376 3.05 6.82 -14.80
CA LEU A 376 2.28 6.88 -16.04
C LEU A 376 1.08 7.81 -15.93
N TYR A 377 0.33 7.74 -14.83
CA TYR A 377 -0.77 8.66 -14.50
C TYR A 377 -0.28 10.11 -14.46
N ALA A 378 0.82 10.39 -13.75
CA ALA A 378 1.36 11.73 -13.60
C ALA A 378 1.78 12.33 -14.96
N HIS A 379 2.42 11.52 -15.81
CA HIS A 379 2.83 11.93 -17.15
C HIS A 379 1.63 12.13 -18.08
N HIS A 380 0.67 11.20 -18.11
CA HIS A 380 -0.52 11.29 -18.97
C HIS A 380 -1.41 12.49 -18.62
N ARG A 381 -1.56 12.81 -17.32
CA ARG A 381 -2.33 13.97 -16.85
C ARG A 381 -1.50 15.26 -16.81
N GLN A 382 -0.23 15.23 -17.25
CA GLN A 382 0.70 16.36 -17.26
C GLN A 382 0.78 17.10 -15.91
N LEU A 383 0.84 16.35 -14.81
CA LEU A 383 0.85 16.93 -13.46
C LEU A 383 2.20 17.60 -13.16
N ASP A 384 2.18 18.74 -12.47
CA ASP A 384 3.39 19.37 -11.93
C ASP A 384 3.86 18.65 -10.67
N TYR A 385 4.94 17.89 -10.78
CA TYR A 385 5.59 17.20 -9.67
C TYR A 385 7.11 17.37 -9.73
N PHE A 386 7.73 17.41 -8.55
CA PHE A 386 9.17 17.45 -8.37
C PHE A 386 9.73 16.02 -8.36
N SER A 387 10.72 15.73 -9.21
CA SER A 387 11.23 14.38 -9.46
C SER A 387 12.58 14.07 -8.82
N THR A 388 13.30 15.07 -8.33
CA THR A 388 14.63 14.90 -7.72
C THR A 388 14.54 14.09 -6.43
N GLU A 389 15.50 13.19 -6.19
CA GLU A 389 15.63 12.52 -4.90
C GLU A 389 16.29 13.43 -3.84
N CYS A 390 16.06 13.13 -2.56
CA CYS A 390 16.67 13.87 -1.46
C CYS A 390 18.19 13.64 -1.43
N ILE A 391 18.98 14.71 -1.32
CA ILE A 391 20.47 14.67 -1.23
C ILE A 391 21.02 13.79 -0.10
N TYR A 392 20.17 13.37 0.85
CA TYR A 392 20.49 12.53 1.99
C TYR A 392 19.90 11.10 1.92
N SER A 393 19.15 10.74 0.87
CA SER A 393 18.61 9.38 0.66
C SER A 393 19.65 8.29 0.34
N PRO A 394 20.80 8.54 -0.36
CA PRO A 394 21.60 7.44 -0.92
C PRO A 394 22.20 6.45 0.10
N GLU A 395 22.47 6.88 1.34
CA GLU A 395 23.00 6.02 2.41
C GLU A 395 21.90 5.25 3.17
N ALA A 396 20.64 5.33 2.76
CA ALA A 396 19.52 4.69 3.46
C ALA A 396 19.35 3.21 3.05
N PHE A 397 19.27 2.31 4.04
CA PHE A 397 19.00 0.87 3.87
C PHE A 397 17.77 0.53 3.00
N ARG A 398 16.84 1.47 2.83
CA ARG A 398 15.69 1.33 1.93
C ARG A 398 16.12 1.13 0.47
N GLY A 399 17.21 1.74 0.03
CA GLY A 399 17.75 1.56 -1.32
C GLY A 399 18.10 0.10 -1.64
N SER A 400 18.72 -0.62 -0.69
CA SER A 400 19.04 -2.05 -0.86
C SER A 400 17.78 -2.92 -1.00
N ALA A 401 16.73 -2.62 -0.22
CA ALA A 401 15.45 -3.32 -0.32
C ALA A 401 14.74 -3.03 -1.67
N ARG A 402 14.79 -1.77 -2.13
CA ARG A 402 14.26 -1.35 -3.44
C ARG A 402 14.93 -2.10 -4.59
N THR A 403 16.26 -2.16 -4.62
CA THR A 403 17.00 -2.89 -5.67
C THR A 403 16.59 -4.35 -5.73
N LEU A 404 16.57 -5.04 -4.56
CA LEU A 404 16.14 -6.43 -4.47
C LEU A 404 14.71 -6.64 -4.99
N ILE A 405 13.77 -5.76 -4.64
CA ILE A 405 12.37 -5.87 -5.08
C ILE A 405 12.25 -5.63 -6.59
N LYS A 406 12.97 -4.67 -7.16
CA LYS A 406 12.98 -4.44 -8.61
C LYS A 406 13.66 -5.56 -9.39
N ASP A 407 14.65 -6.24 -8.81
CA ASP A 407 15.23 -7.45 -9.40
C ASP A 407 14.28 -8.66 -9.34
N LEU A 408 13.46 -8.78 -8.28
CA LEU A 408 12.38 -9.77 -8.22
C LEU A 408 11.25 -9.46 -9.22
N GLU A 409 10.87 -8.18 -9.38
CA GLU A 409 9.84 -7.75 -10.34
C GLU A 409 10.23 -8.10 -11.79
N LYS A 410 11.51 -7.92 -12.17
CA LYS A 410 12.03 -8.30 -13.51
C LYS A 410 11.83 -9.78 -13.82
N ILE A 411 11.88 -10.66 -12.82
CA ILE A 411 11.70 -12.10 -12.97
C ILE A 411 10.21 -12.47 -12.93
N ARG A 412 9.45 -11.82 -12.04
CA ARG A 412 8.01 -12.06 -11.82
C ARG A 412 7.31 -10.73 -11.51
N PRO A 413 6.54 -10.16 -12.47
CA PRO A 413 5.91 -8.85 -12.32
C PRO A 413 4.97 -8.72 -11.11
N SER A 414 4.35 -9.81 -10.66
CA SER A 414 3.48 -9.81 -9.47
C SER A 414 4.22 -9.74 -8.13
N SER A 415 5.57 -9.81 -8.12
CA SER A 415 6.36 -9.93 -6.88
C SER A 415 6.06 -8.84 -5.85
N ILE A 416 5.79 -7.60 -6.28
CA ILE A 416 5.45 -6.49 -5.39
C ILE A 416 4.15 -6.78 -4.64
N LEU A 417 3.06 -7.08 -5.35
CA LEU A 417 1.77 -7.42 -4.73
C LEU A 417 1.81 -8.74 -3.96
N ASP A 418 2.56 -9.74 -4.45
CA ASP A 418 2.79 -11.00 -3.74
C ASP A 418 3.49 -10.76 -2.39
N ILE A 419 4.45 -9.83 -2.31
CA ILE A 419 5.11 -9.41 -1.06
C ILE A 419 4.15 -8.63 -0.15
N VAL A 420 3.34 -7.70 -0.70
CA VAL A 420 2.34 -6.96 0.08
C VAL A 420 1.35 -7.93 0.73
N LYS A 421 0.80 -8.86 -0.05
CA LYS A 421 -0.14 -9.89 0.41
C LYS A 421 0.50 -10.85 1.41
N SER A 422 1.72 -11.32 1.15
CA SER A 422 2.49 -12.11 2.13
C SER A 422 2.67 -11.35 3.45
N GLY A 423 2.85 -10.02 3.39
CA GLY A 423 2.88 -9.15 4.56
C GLY A 423 1.55 -9.05 5.31
N GLU A 424 0.42 -9.04 4.60
CA GLU A 424 -0.92 -9.09 5.19
C GLU A 424 -1.18 -10.43 5.88
N ASP A 425 -0.89 -11.54 5.19
CA ASP A 425 -1.03 -12.89 5.74
C ASP A 425 -0.14 -13.08 6.99
N MET A 426 1.14 -12.66 6.92
CA MET A 426 2.02 -12.64 8.08
C MET A 426 1.52 -11.73 9.21
N ALA A 427 0.82 -10.62 8.90
CA ALA A 427 0.25 -9.73 9.90
C ALA A 427 -0.92 -10.36 10.67
N LEU A 428 -1.66 -11.29 10.05
CA LEU A 428 -2.70 -12.09 10.73
C LEU A 428 -2.08 -13.12 11.69
N LEU A 429 -0.88 -13.61 11.38
CA LEU A 429 -0.13 -14.55 12.23
C LEU A 429 0.57 -13.87 13.43
N VAL A 430 0.65 -12.54 13.48
CA VAL A 430 1.20 -11.81 14.64
C VAL A 430 0.18 -11.88 15.79
N PRO A 431 0.53 -12.45 16.97
CA PRO A 431 -0.39 -12.53 18.10
C PRO A 431 -0.95 -11.16 18.48
N ALA A 432 -2.23 -11.07 18.84
CA ALA A 432 -2.90 -9.80 19.17
C ALA A 432 -2.16 -8.99 20.25
N GLU A 433 -1.58 -9.70 21.24
CA GLU A 433 -0.69 -9.19 22.29
C GLU A 433 0.51 -8.39 21.76
N VAL A 434 1.02 -8.77 20.58
CA VAL A 434 2.21 -8.21 19.89
C VAL A 434 1.79 -7.23 18.78
N ARG A 435 0.60 -7.41 18.21
CA ARG A 435 -0.01 -6.56 17.17
C ARG A 435 -0.29 -5.13 17.69
N GLY A 436 -0.65 -5.03 18.98
CA GLY A 436 -0.99 -3.80 19.68
C GLY A 436 -2.47 -3.43 19.48
N LYS A 437 -3.20 -3.18 20.58
CA LYS A 437 -4.67 -2.96 20.56
C LYS A 437 -5.06 -1.89 19.53
N GLY A 438 -5.93 -2.28 18.60
CA GLY A 438 -6.35 -1.51 17.43
C GLY A 438 -7.53 -2.10 16.66
N ALA A 439 -8.44 -2.79 17.37
CA ALA A 439 -9.83 -3.13 16.99
C ALA A 439 -10.46 -3.88 18.18
N GLU A 440 -11.74 -3.57 18.48
CA GLU A 440 -12.67 -4.29 19.40
C GLU A 440 -12.36 -4.30 20.91
N ASP A 441 -13.38 -4.67 21.69
CA ASP A 441 -13.78 -3.95 22.93
C ASP A 441 -13.17 -4.39 24.28
N GLU A 442 -13.25 -3.43 25.21
CA GLU A 442 -13.11 -3.43 26.69
C GLU A 442 -11.94 -4.15 27.43
N GLU A 443 -11.63 -3.56 28.60
CA GLU A 443 -10.68 -3.91 29.67
C GLU A 443 -9.19 -4.25 29.35
N GLY A 444 -8.27 -3.64 30.12
CA GLY A 444 -6.83 -3.98 30.23
C GLY A 444 -5.89 -3.47 29.11
N GLY A 445 -4.89 -2.62 29.45
CA GLY A 445 -4.17 -1.75 28.48
C GLY A 445 -3.03 -2.29 27.58
N GLY A 446 -2.71 -1.50 26.51
CA GLY A 446 -1.38 -1.31 25.84
C GLY A 446 -0.87 -2.30 24.75
N GLY A 447 0.13 -1.98 23.89
CA GLY A 447 0.62 -0.67 23.40
C GLY A 447 2.15 -0.34 23.30
N GLY A 448 2.83 -0.56 22.16
CA GLY A 448 3.82 0.43 21.61
C GLY A 448 5.37 0.31 21.83
N GLY A 449 6.16 0.54 20.77
CA GLY A 449 7.57 0.10 20.63
C GLY A 449 8.63 0.35 21.72
N CYS A 450 9.63 -0.54 21.75
CA CYS A 450 11.02 -0.25 22.11
C CYS A 450 11.92 -0.56 20.87
N GLY A 451 13.14 -0.04 20.74
CA GLY A 451 13.93 0.63 21.76
C GLY A 451 14.79 -0.34 22.57
N SER A 452 15.38 -1.37 21.93
CA SER A 452 16.35 -2.23 22.61
C SER A 452 17.64 -1.45 22.87
N GLN A 453 17.80 -0.96 24.11
CA GLN A 453 19.10 -0.52 24.65
C GLN A 453 19.99 -1.70 25.08
N ASN A 454 19.50 -2.95 24.98
CA ASN A 454 20.29 -4.15 25.27
C ASN A 454 20.95 -4.77 24.02
N GLY A 455 20.81 -4.15 22.85
CA GLY A 455 21.71 -4.39 21.73
C GLY A 455 23.06 -3.72 21.97
N ARG A 456 23.97 -4.36 22.72
CA ARG A 456 25.41 -4.08 22.61
C ARG A 456 25.94 -4.67 21.30
N THR A 457 25.48 -4.15 20.17
CA THR A 457 26.22 -4.29 18.91
C THR A 457 27.37 -3.30 18.97
N ARG A 458 28.60 -3.76 18.67
CA ARG A 458 29.70 -2.81 18.47
C ARG A 458 29.39 -2.06 17.19
N GLY A 459 29.23 -0.74 17.29
CA GLY A 459 29.00 0.13 16.14
C GLY A 459 30.12 -0.05 15.12
N GLY A 460 29.83 -0.74 14.03
CA GLY A 460 30.83 -1.19 13.06
C GLY A 460 30.42 -2.49 12.35
N GLU A 461 29.79 -3.43 13.04
CA GLU A 461 29.57 -4.82 12.56
C GLU A 461 28.94 -4.93 11.15
N MET A 462 27.92 -4.13 10.81
CA MET A 462 27.35 -4.14 9.45
C MET A 462 28.26 -3.49 8.39
N ALA A 463 29.00 -2.45 8.74
CA ALA A 463 29.96 -1.83 7.83
C ALA A 463 31.23 -2.69 7.65
N GLU A 464 31.59 -3.46 8.68
CA GLU A 464 32.67 -4.44 8.66
C GLU A 464 32.26 -5.70 7.90
N MET A 465 30.99 -6.11 7.98
CA MET A 465 30.38 -7.13 7.10
C MET A 465 30.32 -6.66 5.65
N GLU A 466 29.93 -5.41 5.38
CA GLU A 466 29.91 -4.85 4.02
C GLU A 466 31.33 -4.70 3.44
N ARG A 467 32.32 -4.34 4.29
CA ARG A 467 33.73 -4.32 3.90
C ARG A 467 34.24 -5.73 3.62
N LYS A 468 33.91 -6.72 4.46
CA LYS A 468 34.21 -8.13 4.21
C LYS A 468 33.59 -8.65 2.93
N LEU A 469 32.32 -8.36 2.65
CA LEU A 469 31.67 -8.78 1.41
C LEU A 469 32.35 -8.18 0.17
N LYS A 470 32.88 -6.95 0.26
CA LYS A 470 33.70 -6.34 -0.80
C LYS A 470 35.12 -6.92 -0.88
N GLU A 471 35.71 -7.29 0.25
CA GLU A 471 36.99 -8.03 0.32
C GLU A 471 36.83 -9.45 -0.27
N ASP A 472 35.71 -10.12 -0.02
CA ASP A 472 35.34 -11.45 -0.52
C ASP A 472 34.98 -11.40 -2.03
N GLU A 473 34.29 -10.36 -2.50
CA GLU A 473 34.09 -10.11 -3.94
C GLU A 473 35.41 -9.83 -4.66
N ALA A 474 36.37 -9.16 -4.03
CA ALA A 474 37.72 -8.98 -4.55
C ALA A 474 38.59 -10.26 -4.44
N ALA A 475 38.21 -11.22 -3.59
CA ALA A 475 38.90 -12.50 -3.43
C ALA A 475 38.44 -13.58 -4.42
N LYS A 476 37.27 -13.41 -5.07
CA LYS A 476 36.71 -14.34 -6.07
C LYS A 476 37.68 -14.69 -7.21
N ASP A 477 38.59 -13.78 -7.58
CA ASP A 477 39.59 -14.01 -8.62
C ASP A 477 40.77 -14.89 -8.17
N ARG A 478 40.75 -15.46 -6.95
CA ARG A 478 41.88 -16.20 -6.36
C ARG A 478 41.53 -17.49 -5.60
N GLU A 479 40.37 -18.10 -5.84
CA GLU A 479 40.06 -19.40 -5.26
C GLU A 479 40.65 -20.55 -6.10
N MET A 480 41.64 -21.26 -5.54
CA MET A 480 42.04 -22.60 -6.02
C MET A 480 41.13 -23.66 -5.38
N GLU A 481 40.76 -24.68 -6.16
CA GLU A 481 39.87 -25.76 -5.72
C GLU A 481 40.39 -26.47 -4.45
N ILE A 482 39.54 -26.57 -3.43
CA ILE A 482 39.79 -27.42 -2.26
C ILE A 482 39.10 -28.77 -2.47
N THR A 483 39.89 -29.84 -2.51
CA THR A 483 39.41 -31.21 -2.74
C THR A 483 38.64 -31.80 -1.54
N SER A 484 37.83 -32.82 -1.84
CA SER A 484 36.76 -33.37 -0.99
C SER A 484 37.19 -33.93 0.37
N ASP A 485 38.45 -34.33 0.54
CA ASP A 485 38.94 -35.02 1.75
C ASP A 485 39.03 -34.14 3.00
N SER A 486 38.95 -32.81 2.83
CA SER A 486 38.96 -31.86 3.96
C SER A 486 37.64 -31.81 4.74
N LEU A 487 36.52 -32.16 4.09
CA LEU A 487 35.17 -32.06 4.66
C LEU A 487 34.85 -33.20 5.65
N SER A 488 35.32 -34.41 5.35
CA SER A 488 35.04 -35.62 6.14
C SER A 488 35.62 -35.55 7.56
N ARG A 489 36.83 -35.00 7.73
CA ARG A 489 37.47 -34.83 9.05
C ARG A 489 36.77 -33.80 9.94
N ARG A 490 36.24 -32.71 9.38
CA ARG A 490 35.50 -31.69 10.15
C ARG A 490 34.14 -32.21 10.64
N GLN A 491 33.45 -33.04 9.85
CA GLN A 491 32.15 -33.59 10.24
C GLN A 491 32.25 -34.57 11.44
N GLN A 492 33.32 -35.37 11.52
CA GLN A 492 33.51 -36.29 12.65
C GLN A 492 33.78 -35.58 13.99
N GLN A 493 34.51 -34.45 13.98
CA GLN A 493 34.77 -33.69 15.22
C GLN A 493 33.52 -32.95 15.73
N GLN A 494 32.62 -32.50 14.85
CA GLN A 494 31.39 -31.80 15.28
C GLN A 494 30.34 -32.75 15.88
N GLN A 495 30.30 -34.03 15.48
CA GLN A 495 29.31 -34.98 16.00
C GLN A 495 29.53 -35.38 17.47
N GLN A 496 30.77 -35.35 17.98
CA GLN A 496 31.05 -35.66 19.39
C GLN A 496 30.69 -34.52 20.36
N GLN A 497 30.57 -33.27 19.87
CA GLN A 497 30.22 -32.12 20.72
C GLN A 497 28.70 -31.88 20.86
N GLN A 498 27.87 -32.51 20.02
CA GLN A 498 26.42 -32.30 20.01
C GLN A 498 25.61 -33.27 20.90
N GLN A 499 26.24 -34.26 21.53
CA GLN A 499 25.54 -35.25 22.36
C GLN A 499 25.39 -34.90 23.85
N SER A 500 25.94 -33.77 24.31
CA SER A 500 25.84 -33.32 25.72
C SER A 500 24.85 -32.17 25.97
N GLU A 501 24.17 -31.66 24.94
CA GLU A 501 23.20 -30.55 25.07
C GLU A 501 21.80 -30.95 24.58
N GLN A 502 21.14 -31.88 25.30
CA GLN A 502 19.73 -32.18 25.07
C GLN A 502 18.82 -31.60 26.16
N MET A 503 17.75 -30.94 25.70
CA MET A 503 16.52 -30.63 26.43
C MET A 503 16.62 -29.70 27.64
N GLN A 504 17.04 -28.45 27.39
CA GLN A 504 16.26 -27.32 27.89
C GLN A 504 15.50 -26.70 26.72
N THR A 505 14.18 -26.89 26.67
CA THR A 505 13.31 -26.09 25.79
C THR A 505 13.51 -24.62 26.15
N PRO A 506 13.93 -23.74 25.21
CA PRO A 506 14.01 -22.33 25.51
C PRO A 506 12.59 -21.84 25.78
N ALA A 507 12.32 -21.50 27.05
CA ALA A 507 11.04 -20.95 27.46
C ALA A 507 10.70 -19.79 26.52
N GLN A 508 9.53 -19.85 25.86
CA GLN A 508 9.08 -18.81 24.95
C GLN A 508 9.18 -17.46 25.68
N LYS A 509 10.11 -16.61 25.25
CA LYS A 509 10.27 -15.28 25.83
C LYS A 509 8.97 -14.52 25.54
N LYS A 510 8.10 -14.41 26.55
CA LYS A 510 6.88 -13.60 26.49
C LYS A 510 7.27 -12.21 25.97
N VAL A 511 6.90 -11.92 24.72
CA VAL A 511 7.12 -10.63 24.09
C VAL A 511 6.22 -9.66 24.83
N LYS A 512 6.81 -8.82 25.68
CA LYS A 512 6.02 -7.98 26.58
C LYS A 512 5.11 -7.04 25.79
N SER A 513 3.82 -7.12 26.12
CA SER A 513 2.89 -5.98 26.12
C SER A 513 3.65 -4.70 26.50
N GLN A 514 3.93 -3.84 25.53
CA GLN A 514 4.40 -2.49 25.82
C GLN A 514 3.17 -1.62 26.20
N VAL A 515 3.33 -0.45 26.84
CA VAL A 515 2.18 0.42 27.17
C VAL A 515 2.32 1.81 26.56
N LEU A 516 1.30 2.28 25.84
CA LEU A 516 1.24 3.61 25.20
C LEU A 516 0.72 4.64 26.20
N GLY A 517 1.46 5.72 26.39
CA GLY A 517 1.05 6.91 27.13
C GLY A 517 1.44 8.19 26.38
N THR A 518 1.61 9.28 27.13
CA THR A 518 2.01 10.59 26.62
C THR A 518 3.44 10.93 27.04
N CYS A 519 4.19 11.61 26.17
CA CYS A 519 5.52 12.11 26.48
C CYS A 519 5.46 13.25 27.50
N GLU A 520 6.12 13.10 28.65
CA GLU A 520 6.14 14.14 29.70
C GLU A 520 6.69 15.49 29.23
N ARG A 521 7.53 15.51 28.18
CA ARG A 521 8.14 16.75 27.67
C ARG A 521 7.33 17.48 26.61
N CYS A 522 6.42 16.82 25.91
CA CYS A 522 5.77 17.41 24.74
C CYS A 522 4.34 16.91 24.44
N GLY A 523 3.73 16.16 25.36
CA GLY A 523 2.38 15.59 25.24
C GLY A 523 2.22 14.48 24.20
N TYR A 524 3.08 14.43 23.18
CA TYR A 524 2.94 13.50 22.05
C TYR A 524 2.99 12.03 22.48
N ILE A 525 2.16 11.20 21.84
CA ILE A 525 2.02 9.77 22.11
C ILE A 525 3.38 9.04 22.12
N SER A 526 3.64 8.28 23.19
CA SER A 526 4.83 7.45 23.31
C SER A 526 4.66 6.28 24.25
N SER A 527 5.33 5.18 23.92
CA SER A 527 5.49 4.01 24.79
C SER A 527 6.63 4.13 25.80
N GLN A 528 7.32 5.27 25.80
CA GLN A 528 8.38 5.60 26.74
C GLN A 528 8.04 6.93 27.39
N ARG A 529 8.51 7.12 28.62
CA ARG A 529 8.35 8.35 29.43
C ARG A 529 8.68 9.63 28.64
N VAL A 530 9.68 9.55 27.75
CA VAL A 530 10.07 10.60 26.82
C VAL A 530 10.04 10.02 25.40
N CYS A 531 9.37 10.70 24.47
CA CYS A 531 9.27 10.22 23.09
C CYS A 531 10.59 10.27 22.34
N LYS A 532 10.72 9.41 21.32
CA LYS A 532 11.96 9.29 20.54
C LYS A 532 12.42 10.62 19.93
N ALA A 533 11.51 11.50 19.51
CA ALA A 533 11.87 12.82 19.01
C ALA A 533 12.53 13.68 20.11
N CYS A 534 11.93 13.76 21.30
CA CYS A 534 12.52 14.47 22.43
C CYS A 534 13.87 13.88 22.89
N THR A 535 14.06 12.56 22.80
CA THR A 535 15.38 11.93 23.05
C THR A 535 16.42 12.32 22.00
N LEU A 536 16.02 12.38 20.72
CA LEU A 536 16.90 12.78 19.62
C LEU A 536 17.26 14.28 19.70
N LEU A 537 16.28 15.14 20.03
CA LEU A 537 16.49 16.58 20.24
C LEU A 537 17.38 16.87 21.44
N GLU A 538 17.26 16.11 22.54
CA GLU A 538 18.19 16.22 23.67
C GLU A 538 19.63 15.85 23.25
N GLY A 539 19.80 14.84 22.40
CA GLY A 539 21.11 14.47 21.83
C GLY A 539 21.71 15.57 20.95
N LEU A 540 20.89 16.24 20.14
CA LEU A 540 21.30 17.39 19.32
C LEU A 540 21.68 18.59 20.20
N ASN A 541 20.80 18.97 21.13
CA ASN A 541 21.01 20.13 22.01
C ASN A 541 22.21 19.97 22.95
N LYS A 542 22.54 18.75 23.39
CA LYS A 542 23.76 18.48 24.19
C LYS A 542 25.06 18.69 23.41
N ASN A 543 25.03 18.44 22.10
CA ASN A 543 26.19 18.55 21.22
C ASN A 543 26.25 19.90 20.46
N ARG A 544 25.23 20.75 20.60
CA ARG A 544 25.22 22.11 20.06
C ARG A 544 26.39 22.88 20.66
N PRO A 545 27.31 23.43 19.86
CA PRO A 545 28.43 24.20 20.40
C PRO A 545 27.87 25.42 21.15
N LYS A 546 28.18 25.51 22.45
CA LYS A 546 27.92 26.70 23.25
C LYS A 546 28.88 27.81 22.81
N THR A 547 28.52 28.55 21.77
CA THR A 547 29.11 29.86 21.52
C THR A 547 28.87 30.73 22.74
N ALA A 548 29.94 31.31 23.30
CA ALA A 548 29.94 31.98 24.61
C ALA A 548 29.30 33.38 24.58
N ILE A 549 28.10 33.50 24.01
CA ILE A 549 27.31 34.74 23.88
C ILE A 549 25.87 34.55 24.43
N GLU A 550 25.53 33.36 24.93
CA GLU A 550 24.27 33.07 25.65
C GLU A 550 24.53 32.77 27.15
N MET A 551 25.39 33.56 27.78
CA MET A 551 25.69 33.47 29.23
C MET A 551 25.65 34.83 29.95
N GLU A 552 24.81 35.77 29.50
CA GLU A 552 24.57 37.01 30.25
C GLU A 552 23.18 37.67 30.05
N ILE A 553 22.16 36.90 29.63
CA ILE A 553 20.75 37.33 29.72
C ILE A 553 19.94 36.16 30.27
N GLY A 554 19.73 36.18 31.59
CA GLY A 554 19.08 35.07 32.28
C GLY A 554 18.83 35.36 33.75
N LEU A 555 18.20 36.50 34.06
CA LEU A 555 17.52 36.75 35.34
C LEU A 555 16.54 37.95 35.40
N GLU A 556 16.38 38.80 34.37
CA GLU A 556 15.54 40.03 34.48
C GLU A 556 14.42 40.24 33.42
N ASP A 557 14.31 39.42 32.36
CA ASP A 557 13.43 39.73 31.20
C ASP A 557 11.97 39.22 31.26
N GLU A 558 11.37 39.04 32.45
CA GLU A 558 9.91 38.73 32.54
C GLU A 558 9.00 39.98 32.58
N GLU A 559 9.47 41.18 32.97
CA GLU A 559 8.61 42.38 33.01
C GLU A 559 8.64 43.25 31.72
N SER A 560 9.78 43.26 31.02
CA SER A 560 10.09 44.16 29.88
C SER A 560 9.18 44.00 28.65
N SER A 561 8.76 42.77 28.34
CA SER A 561 7.95 42.47 27.14
C SER A 561 6.53 43.07 27.20
N SER A 562 6.01 43.30 28.41
CA SER A 562 4.65 43.84 28.62
C SER A 562 4.55 45.34 28.37
N THR A 563 5.62 46.09 28.67
CA THR A 563 5.68 47.56 28.54
C THR A 563 5.95 48.00 27.11
N LEU A 564 6.81 47.30 26.36
CA LEU A 564 7.11 47.61 24.95
C LEU A 564 5.87 47.52 24.05
N ARG A 565 5.06 46.46 24.18
CA ARG A 565 3.77 46.35 23.45
C ARG A 565 2.83 47.52 23.74
N ARG A 566 2.75 47.93 25.01
CA ARG A 566 1.91 49.05 25.47
C ARG A 566 2.41 50.44 25.05
N GLN A 567 3.69 50.56 24.68
CA GLN A 567 4.26 51.78 24.11
C GLN A 567 4.05 51.86 22.60
N MET A 568 4.19 50.75 21.87
CA MET A 568 3.94 50.73 20.42
C MET A 568 2.47 51.04 20.08
N GLU A 569 1.53 50.49 20.85
CA GLU A 569 0.07 50.71 20.68
C GLU A 569 -0.35 52.18 20.93
N LYS A 570 0.49 52.98 21.60
CA LYS A 570 0.26 54.43 21.81
C LYS A 570 0.85 55.32 20.70
N VAL A 571 1.77 54.81 19.89
CA VAL A 571 2.40 55.59 18.81
C VAL A 571 1.53 55.60 17.55
N GLU A 572 0.81 54.51 17.27
CA GLU A 572 -0.05 54.38 16.07
C GLU A 572 -1.37 55.17 16.14
N LEU A 573 -1.74 55.74 17.30
CA LEU A 573 -2.97 56.52 17.50
C LEU A 573 -2.74 58.03 17.69
N GLY A 574 -1.53 58.53 17.38
CA GLY A 574 -1.12 59.91 17.67
C GLY A 574 -0.63 60.75 16.49
N GLY A 575 -0.82 60.31 15.24
CA GLY A 575 -0.14 60.88 14.08
C GLY A 575 -0.98 61.06 12.81
N VAL A 576 -1.88 62.06 12.82
CA VAL A 576 -2.69 62.60 11.70
C VAL A 576 -3.85 61.72 11.23
#